data_AF-A0A1W6BBY1-F1
#
_entry.id   AF-A0A1W6BBY1-F1
#
_cell.length_a   1.000
_cell.length_b   1.000
_cell.length_c   1.000
_cell.angle_alpha   90.00
_cell.angle_beta   90.00
_cell.angle_gamma   90.00
#
_symmetry.space_group_name_H-M   'P 1'
#
loop_
_entity.id
_entity.type
_entity.pdbx_description
1 polymer ?
#
loop_
_entity_poly.entity_id
_entity_poly.type
_entity_poly.pdbx_seq_one_letter_code
_entity_poly.pdbx_strand_id
1 'polypeptide(L)'
;MKNICDWDNCNEIGEYKAPVEKDNSKKFRLLCLNHVKEFNKNWNYFSDMNDDQVIDFLKSDMVWHKPTQSFSSSDNFFKVLWNNTLRDDLDKEKLKSDFNHMGQFRYNNKDIKAFEILGISVGSKWEKIYDKFKILVKKFHPDMNSGNKKFEEKLKSITLAYTQLKNTYREKN
;
A
#
# COMPACT_ATOMS: atom_id res chain seq x y z
N MET A 1 -48.14 5.71 13.99
CA MET A 1 -48.30 7.13 13.57
C MET A 1 -47.76 7.26 12.17
N LYS A 2 -48.51 7.90 11.26
CA LYS A 2 -48.03 8.21 9.91
C LYS A 2 -47.27 9.54 9.98
N ASN A 3 -46.10 9.62 9.36
CA ASN A 3 -45.35 10.86 9.27
C ASN A 3 -45.92 11.70 8.12
N ILE A 4 -46.06 13.00 8.36
CA ILE A 4 -46.49 13.95 7.33
C ILE A 4 -45.23 14.38 6.56
N CYS A 5 -45.41 14.69 5.28
CA CYS A 5 -44.35 15.21 4.43
C CYS A 5 -43.73 16.49 5.02
N ASP A 6 -42.41 16.52 5.14
CA ASP A 6 -41.62 17.64 5.70
C ASP A 6 -41.38 18.78 4.68
N TRP A 7 -42.25 18.90 3.68
CA TRP A 7 -42.16 19.92 2.62
C TRP A 7 -43.17 21.03 2.89
N ASP A 8 -42.80 22.27 2.53
CA ASP A 8 -43.61 23.44 2.84
C ASP A 8 -45.05 23.28 2.33
N ASN A 9 -46.01 23.42 3.25
CA ASN A 9 -47.46 23.31 2.98
C ASN A 9 -47.92 21.96 2.38
N CYS A 10 -47.22 20.84 2.65
CA CYS A 10 -47.66 19.52 2.23
C CYS A 10 -48.31 18.71 3.37
N ASN A 11 -49.54 18.23 3.15
CA ASN A 11 -50.27 17.37 4.10
C ASN A 11 -50.31 15.88 3.68
N GLU A 12 -49.52 15.48 2.68
CA GLU A 12 -49.43 14.08 2.27
C GLU A 12 -48.57 13.25 3.22
N ILE A 13 -48.67 11.91 3.10
CA ILE A 13 -47.90 10.97 3.92
C ILE A 13 -46.44 10.95 3.41
N GLY A 14 -45.50 11.20 4.33
CA GLY A 14 -44.06 11.13 4.07
C GLY A 14 -43.50 9.74 4.34
N GLU A 15 -43.35 8.93 3.29
CA GLU A 15 -42.80 7.57 3.39
C GLU A 15 -41.33 7.47 2.97
N TYR A 16 -40.85 8.43 2.18
CA TYR A 16 -39.53 8.38 1.55
C TYR A 16 -38.52 9.24 2.28
N LYS A 17 -37.31 8.70 2.52
CA LYS A 17 -36.23 9.40 3.21
C LYS A 17 -35.38 10.19 2.22
N ALA A 18 -35.15 11.46 2.54
CA ALA A 18 -34.21 12.33 1.83
C ALA A 18 -33.11 12.81 2.80
N PRO A 19 -31.82 12.76 2.42
CA PRO A 19 -30.73 13.26 3.26
C PRO A 19 -30.85 14.78 3.45
N VAL A 20 -30.57 15.27 4.67
CA VAL A 20 -30.50 16.72 4.93
C VAL A 20 -29.15 17.28 4.52
N GLU A 21 -28.09 16.50 4.70
CA GLU A 21 -26.70 16.88 4.47
C GLU A 21 -26.01 15.77 3.68
N LYS A 22 -24.99 16.14 2.89
CA LYS A 22 -24.23 15.24 2.02
C LYS A 22 -23.51 14.11 2.77
N ASP A 23 -22.87 14.41 3.90
CA ASP A 23 -21.93 13.50 4.54
C ASP A 23 -22.53 12.88 5.78
N ASN A 24 -22.72 11.55 5.72
CA ASN A 24 -22.91 10.63 6.85
C ASN A 24 -23.87 11.11 7.96
N SER A 25 -24.81 11.98 7.60
CA SER A 25 -25.77 12.51 8.53
C SER A 25 -26.84 11.44 8.71
N LYS A 26 -27.05 10.98 9.94
CA LYS A 26 -28.20 10.13 10.29
C LYS A 26 -29.53 10.91 10.28
N LYS A 27 -29.50 12.14 9.77
CA LYS A 27 -30.64 13.06 9.71
C LYS A 27 -31.27 12.95 8.32
N PHE A 28 -32.54 12.56 8.31
CA PHE A 28 -33.33 12.42 7.09
C PHE A 28 -34.62 13.21 7.25
N ARG A 29 -35.04 13.87 6.17
CA ARG A 29 -36.41 14.37 6.03
C ARG A 29 -37.28 13.26 5.46
N LEU A 30 -38.54 13.23 5.87
CA LEU A 30 -39.52 12.31 5.32
C LEU A 30 -40.44 13.06 4.37
N LEU A 31 -40.47 12.63 3.12
CA LEU A 31 -41.14 13.33 2.02
C LEU A 31 -42.11 12.39 1.31
N CYS A 32 -43.13 12.94 0.66
CA CYS A 32 -44.04 12.19 -0.20
C CYS A 32 -43.40 11.90 -1.56
N LEU A 33 -44.07 11.11 -2.41
CA LEU A 33 -43.55 10.69 -3.71
C LEU A 33 -43.22 11.87 -4.63
N ASN A 34 -44.05 12.91 -4.62
CA ASN A 34 -43.86 14.09 -5.48
C ASN A 34 -42.64 14.91 -5.03
N HIS A 35 -42.55 15.20 -3.73
CA HIS A 35 -41.46 16.01 -3.19
C HIS A 35 -40.10 15.30 -3.19
N VAL A 36 -40.05 13.97 -3.03
CA VAL A 36 -38.78 13.24 -3.23
C VAL A 36 -38.27 13.32 -4.66
N LYS A 37 -39.16 13.27 -5.65
CA LYS A 37 -38.75 13.43 -7.05
C LYS A 37 -38.19 14.82 -7.31
N GLU A 38 -38.81 15.85 -6.75
CA GLU A 38 -38.31 17.23 -6.84
C GLU A 38 -36.98 17.41 -6.11
N PHE A 39 -36.86 16.86 -4.90
CA PHE A 39 -35.62 16.83 -4.14
C PHE A 39 -34.50 16.15 -4.93
N ASN A 40 -34.72 14.94 -5.45
CA ASN A 40 -33.69 14.19 -6.19
C ASN A 40 -33.26 14.89 -7.48
N LYS A 41 -34.15 15.66 -8.13
CA LYS A 41 -33.80 16.46 -9.31
C LYS A 41 -32.88 17.63 -8.96
N ASN A 42 -33.12 18.27 -7.83
CA ASN A 42 -32.37 19.45 -7.38
C ASN A 42 -31.14 19.08 -6.54
N TRP A 43 -31.03 17.83 -6.09
CA TRP A 43 -29.95 17.37 -5.24
C TRP A 43 -28.66 17.15 -6.04
N ASN A 44 -27.68 18.00 -5.82
CA ASN A 44 -26.32 17.80 -6.33
C ASN A 44 -25.37 17.54 -5.16
N TYR A 45 -24.84 16.32 -5.06
CA TYR A 45 -23.90 15.93 -4.02
C TYR A 45 -22.60 16.77 -4.03
N PHE A 46 -22.19 17.25 -5.22
CA PHE A 46 -20.92 17.98 -5.42
C PHE A 46 -21.09 19.50 -5.49
N SER A 47 -22.24 20.06 -5.06
CA SER A 47 -22.52 21.50 -5.18
C SER A 47 -21.47 22.39 -4.51
N ASP A 48 -20.87 21.93 -3.41
CA ASP A 48 -19.92 22.68 -2.60
C ASP A 48 -18.46 22.25 -2.84
N MET A 49 -18.19 21.41 -3.84
CA MET A 49 -16.85 20.93 -4.15
C MET A 49 -16.27 21.63 -5.37
N ASN A 50 -14.99 21.96 -5.33
CA ASN A 50 -14.27 22.39 -6.54
C ASN A 50 -13.92 21.18 -7.43
N ASP A 51 -13.49 21.44 -8.66
CA ASP A 51 -13.12 20.39 -9.62
C ASP A 51 -12.01 19.46 -9.09
N ASP A 52 -11.00 19.99 -8.39
CA ASP A 52 -9.92 19.18 -7.80
C ASP A 52 -10.45 18.23 -6.71
N GLN A 53 -11.37 18.69 -5.88
CA GLN A 53 -12.01 17.90 -4.82
C GLN A 53 -12.89 16.81 -5.41
N VAL A 54 -13.61 17.10 -6.50
CA VAL A 54 -14.38 16.08 -7.24
C VAL A 54 -13.44 15.03 -7.83
N ILE A 55 -12.33 15.45 -8.43
CA ILE A 55 -11.31 14.54 -8.98
C ILE A 55 -10.72 13.67 -7.87
N ASP A 56 -10.40 14.24 -6.72
CA ASP A 56 -9.84 13.50 -5.60
C ASP A 56 -10.85 12.53 -4.97
N PHE A 57 -12.12 12.92 -4.89
CA PHE A 57 -13.21 12.02 -4.50
C PHE A 57 -13.27 10.80 -5.44
N LEU A 58 -13.31 11.04 -6.77
CA LEU A 58 -13.30 9.97 -7.78
C LEU A 58 -12.05 9.08 -7.71
N LYS A 59 -10.87 9.66 -7.44
CA LYS A 59 -9.64 8.88 -7.24
C LYS A 59 -9.73 8.00 -6.01
N SER A 60 -10.28 8.52 -4.92
CA SER A 60 -10.41 7.81 -3.66
C SER A 60 -11.47 6.70 -3.70
N ASP A 61 -12.54 6.87 -4.48
CA ASP A 61 -13.55 5.84 -4.76
C ASP A 61 -12.93 4.55 -5.30
N MET A 62 -11.91 4.66 -6.16
CA MET A 62 -11.19 3.50 -6.70
C MET A 62 -10.58 2.60 -5.61
N VAL A 63 -10.25 3.17 -4.46
CA VAL A 63 -9.65 2.46 -3.32
C VAL A 63 -10.61 2.35 -2.13
N TRP A 64 -11.92 2.54 -2.35
CA TRP A 64 -12.96 2.52 -1.32
C TRP A 64 -12.67 3.53 -0.19
N HIS A 65 -12.12 4.69 -0.53
CA HIS A 65 -11.63 5.73 0.38
C HIS A 65 -10.68 5.22 1.48
N LYS A 66 -10.01 4.08 1.26
CA LYS A 66 -9.01 3.58 2.20
C LYS A 66 -7.74 4.43 2.09
N PRO A 67 -7.10 4.81 3.22
CA PRO A 67 -5.85 5.55 3.17
C PRO A 67 -4.79 4.70 2.47
N THR A 68 -4.17 5.26 1.42
CA THR A 68 -3.07 4.62 0.70
C THR A 68 -1.77 5.35 0.97
N GLN A 69 -0.69 4.59 1.12
CA GLN A 69 0.65 5.17 1.25
C GLN A 69 1.28 5.30 -0.13
N SER A 70 1.91 6.44 -0.40
CA SER A 70 2.66 6.62 -1.63
C SER A 70 3.84 5.63 -1.66
N PHE A 71 4.12 5.01 -2.81
CA PHE A 71 5.23 4.07 -2.94
C PHE A 71 6.61 4.72 -2.70
N SER A 72 6.70 6.05 -2.60
CA SER A 72 7.93 6.79 -2.33
C SER A 72 8.02 7.37 -0.90
N SER A 73 7.03 7.13 -0.03
CA SER A 73 7.02 7.70 1.32
C SER A 73 8.20 7.21 2.17
N SER A 74 8.77 8.08 3.01
CA SER A 74 9.90 7.70 3.89
C SER A 74 9.57 6.56 4.85
N ASP A 75 8.29 6.41 5.15
CA ASP A 75 7.74 5.45 6.12
C ASP A 75 7.32 4.13 5.45
N ASN A 76 7.72 3.95 4.18
CA ASN A 76 7.53 2.70 3.46
C ASN A 76 8.10 1.55 4.28
N PHE A 77 7.28 0.53 4.51
CA PHE A 77 7.67 -0.75 5.09
C PHE A 77 9.04 -1.23 4.59
N PHE A 78 9.30 -1.13 3.28
CA PHE A 78 10.60 -1.45 2.69
C PHE A 78 11.74 -0.56 3.20
N LYS A 79 11.60 0.77 3.22
CA LYS A 79 12.67 1.66 3.71
C LYS A 79 12.98 1.42 5.19
N VAL A 80 11.95 1.20 6.00
CA VAL A 80 12.09 0.82 7.42
C VAL A 80 12.79 -0.54 7.54
N LEU A 81 12.40 -1.51 6.72
CA LEU A 81 13.03 -2.83 6.68
C LEU A 81 14.52 -2.72 6.34
N TRP A 82 14.84 -2.02 5.24
CA TRP A 82 16.21 -1.76 4.79
C TRP A 82 17.06 -1.07 5.85
N ASN A 83 16.49 -0.09 6.56
CA ASN A 83 17.19 0.59 7.65
C ASN A 83 17.42 -0.32 8.85
N ASN A 84 16.45 -1.11 9.26
CA ASN A 84 16.55 -1.94 10.47
C ASN A 84 17.44 -3.16 10.25
N THR A 85 17.25 -3.90 9.15
CA THR A 85 17.99 -5.15 8.89
C THR A 85 19.46 -4.93 8.51
N LEU A 86 19.82 -3.75 7.98
CA LEU A 86 21.22 -3.43 7.62
C LEU A 86 21.97 -2.65 8.70
N ARG A 87 21.28 -2.14 9.73
CA ARG A 87 21.93 -1.41 10.83
C ARG A 87 22.36 -2.33 11.98
N ASP A 88 21.67 -3.45 12.20
CA ASP A 88 21.99 -4.37 13.31
C ASP A 88 23.32 -5.15 13.14
N ASP A 89 23.89 -5.19 11.93
CA ASP A 89 25.11 -5.95 11.64
C ASP A 89 26.35 -5.08 11.40
N LEU A 90 26.26 -3.76 11.66
CA LEU A 90 27.36 -2.82 11.43
C LEU A 90 27.96 -2.33 12.74
N ASP A 91 28.54 -3.27 13.51
CA ASP A 91 29.71 -2.98 14.33
C ASP A 91 30.83 -2.48 13.40
N LYS A 92 30.84 -1.15 13.21
CA LYS A 92 31.73 -0.40 12.31
C LYS A 92 33.21 -0.47 12.69
N GLU A 93 33.59 -1.19 13.74
CA GLU A 93 34.94 -1.15 14.30
C GLU A 93 35.79 -2.39 13.99
N LYS A 94 35.22 -3.52 13.57
CA LYS A 94 36.00 -4.77 13.36
C LYS A 94 36.43 -5.08 11.92
N LEU A 95 36.07 -4.26 10.93
CA LEU A 95 36.30 -4.54 9.50
C LEU A 95 37.28 -3.55 8.81
N LYS A 96 38.13 -2.86 9.55
CA LYS A 96 39.09 -1.90 8.97
C LYS A 96 40.51 -2.42 8.79
N SER A 97 40.85 -3.65 9.20
CA SER A 97 42.25 -4.06 9.24
C SER A 97 42.77 -5.00 8.14
N ASP A 98 41.96 -5.67 7.31
CA ASP A 98 42.53 -6.83 6.56
C ASP A 98 42.19 -7.00 5.08
N PHE A 99 41.63 -6.02 4.36
CA PHE A 99 41.38 -6.21 2.91
C PHE A 99 41.71 -4.98 2.05
N ASN A 100 42.97 -4.54 2.11
CA ASN A 100 43.59 -3.78 1.03
C ASN A 100 44.46 -4.72 0.21
N HIS A 101 43.89 -5.39 -0.81
CA HIS A 101 44.57 -5.82 -2.05
C HIS A 101 43.65 -6.69 -2.92
N MET A 102 42.75 -6.07 -3.71
CA MET A 102 42.41 -6.56 -5.05
C MET A 102 41.52 -5.53 -5.77
N GLY A 103 42.11 -4.82 -6.73
CA GLY A 103 41.34 -4.08 -7.72
C GLY A 103 40.62 -5.05 -8.66
N GLN A 104 39.30 -5.15 -8.52
CA GLN A 104 38.30 -5.55 -9.53
C GLN A 104 36.91 -5.58 -8.85
N PHE A 105 36.35 -4.41 -8.52
CA PHE A 105 35.03 -4.32 -7.89
C PHE A 105 33.92 -4.77 -8.85
N ARG A 106 33.34 -5.96 -8.65
CA ARG A 106 32.10 -6.37 -9.37
C ARG A 106 30.87 -6.50 -8.47
N TYR A 107 31.04 -6.62 -7.15
CA TYR A 107 29.97 -6.77 -6.16
C TYR A 107 30.43 -6.24 -4.79
N ASN A 108 29.57 -5.49 -4.09
CA ASN A 108 29.82 -5.01 -2.73
C ASN A 108 29.60 -6.15 -1.71
N ASN A 109 30.10 -6.02 -0.49
CA ASN A 109 29.87 -6.97 0.60
C ASN A 109 28.36 -7.23 0.81
N LYS A 110 27.53 -6.19 0.68
CA LYS A 110 26.07 -6.30 0.72
C LYS A 110 25.49 -7.24 -0.35
N ASP A 111 26.08 -7.23 -1.55
CA ASP A 111 25.62 -8.07 -2.66
C ASP A 111 26.01 -9.52 -2.42
N ILE A 112 27.21 -9.76 -1.89
CA ILE A 112 27.69 -11.10 -1.52
C ILE A 112 26.76 -11.71 -0.45
N LYS A 113 26.43 -10.95 0.60
CA LYS A 113 25.43 -11.37 1.61
C LYS A 113 24.05 -11.63 0.98
N ALA A 114 23.62 -10.83 0.01
CA ALA A 114 22.35 -11.04 -0.67
C ALA A 114 22.33 -12.36 -1.49
N PHE A 115 23.44 -12.69 -2.16
CA PHE A 115 23.60 -13.98 -2.85
C PHE A 115 23.56 -15.17 -1.87
N GLU A 116 24.18 -15.02 -0.70
CA GLU A 116 24.17 -16.03 0.37
C GLU A 116 22.75 -16.27 0.92
N ILE A 117 21.99 -15.20 1.20
CA ILE A 117 20.61 -15.28 1.69
C ILE A 117 19.69 -16.01 0.68
N LEU A 118 19.89 -15.79 -0.62
CA LEU A 118 19.14 -16.48 -1.67
C LEU A 118 19.66 -17.90 -1.95
N GLY A 119 20.85 -18.23 -1.47
CA GLY A 119 21.52 -19.51 -1.69
C GLY A 119 21.92 -19.72 -3.15
N ILE A 120 22.48 -18.70 -3.79
CA ILE A 120 22.92 -18.71 -5.20
C ILE A 120 24.39 -18.29 -5.28
N SER A 121 25.14 -18.79 -6.25
CA SER A 121 26.51 -18.35 -6.49
C SER A 121 26.57 -16.89 -6.97
N VAL A 122 27.58 -16.17 -6.47
CA VAL A 122 27.87 -14.79 -6.85
C VAL A 122 28.09 -14.71 -8.36
N GLY A 123 27.45 -13.72 -9.00
CA GLY A 123 27.57 -13.51 -10.45
C GLY A 123 26.64 -14.35 -11.33
N SER A 124 25.65 -15.05 -10.74
CA SER A 124 24.62 -15.76 -11.51
C SER A 124 23.81 -14.83 -12.43
N LYS A 125 23.27 -15.38 -13.52
CA LYS A 125 22.35 -14.65 -14.41
C LYS A 125 21.10 -14.18 -13.66
N TRP A 126 20.56 -13.03 -14.05
CA TRP A 126 19.36 -12.43 -13.45
C TRP A 126 18.15 -13.40 -13.42
N GLU A 127 17.96 -14.17 -14.49
CA GLU A 127 16.89 -15.18 -14.59
C GLU A 127 16.94 -16.19 -13.44
N LYS A 128 18.13 -16.70 -13.11
CA LYS A 128 18.32 -17.66 -12.01
C LYS A 128 18.00 -17.05 -10.65
N ILE A 129 18.34 -15.76 -10.46
CA ILE A 129 18.03 -15.01 -9.23
C ILE A 129 16.51 -14.89 -9.08
N TYR A 130 15.82 -14.52 -10.16
CA TYR A 130 14.36 -14.39 -10.18
C TYR A 130 13.65 -15.73 -9.91
N ASP A 131 14.06 -16.80 -10.56
CA ASP A 131 13.45 -18.13 -10.38
C ASP A 131 13.61 -18.64 -8.95
N LYS A 132 14.81 -18.49 -8.37
CA LYS A 132 15.06 -18.87 -6.97
C LYS A 132 14.23 -18.04 -6.01
N PHE A 133 14.15 -16.72 -6.22
CA PHE A 133 13.31 -15.83 -5.42
C PHE A 133 11.85 -16.28 -5.45
N LYS A 134 11.31 -16.58 -6.64
CA LYS A 134 9.93 -17.07 -6.81
C LYS A 134 9.66 -18.36 -6.03
N ILE A 135 10.61 -19.29 -6.03
CA ILE A 135 10.51 -20.54 -5.24
C ILE A 135 10.50 -20.25 -3.74
N LEU A 136 11.39 -19.37 -3.27
CA LEU A 136 11.51 -19.01 -1.86
C LEU A 136 10.27 -18.26 -1.34
N VAL A 137 9.73 -17.32 -2.12
CA VAL A 137 8.51 -16.57 -1.75
C VAL A 137 7.32 -17.51 -1.62
N LYS A 138 7.14 -18.45 -2.56
CA LYS A 138 6.08 -19.46 -2.46
C LYS A 138 6.23 -20.29 -1.20
N LYS A 139 7.45 -20.75 -0.90
CA LYS A 139 7.72 -21.56 0.30
C LYS A 139 7.42 -20.83 1.60
N PHE A 140 7.74 -19.54 1.68
CA PHE A 140 7.61 -18.73 2.90
C PHE A 140 6.38 -17.81 2.91
N HIS A 141 5.41 -18.03 2.03
CA HIS A 141 4.22 -17.20 1.95
C HIS A 141 3.38 -17.30 3.24
N PRO A 142 2.88 -16.18 3.79
CA PRO A 142 2.07 -16.18 5.02
C PRO A 142 0.85 -17.11 4.95
N ASP A 143 0.15 -17.14 3.81
CA ASP A 143 -1.03 -18.00 3.60
C ASP A 143 -0.70 -19.50 3.71
N MET A 144 0.48 -19.91 3.27
CA MET A 144 0.91 -21.32 3.36
C MET A 144 1.47 -21.68 4.72
N ASN A 145 1.87 -20.69 5.52
CA ASN A 145 2.59 -20.87 6.78
C ASN A 145 1.82 -20.34 7.99
N SER A 146 0.51 -20.11 7.83
CA SER A 146 -0.43 -19.66 8.87
C SER A 146 0.07 -18.45 9.69
N GLY A 147 0.79 -17.53 9.04
CA GLY A 147 1.29 -16.31 9.71
C GLY A 147 2.39 -16.53 10.75
N ASN A 148 3.17 -17.61 10.67
CA ASN A 148 4.29 -17.82 11.59
C ASN A 148 5.37 -16.72 11.43
N LYS A 149 5.61 -15.99 12.52
CA LYS A 149 6.56 -14.86 12.60
C LYS A 149 7.97 -15.19 12.09
N LYS A 150 8.47 -16.41 12.30
CA LYS A 150 9.81 -16.83 11.83
C LYS A 150 9.89 -16.90 10.30
N PHE A 151 8.82 -17.31 9.63
CA PHE A 151 8.79 -17.35 8.17
C PHE A 151 8.57 -15.96 7.57
N GLU A 152 7.83 -15.11 8.26
CA GLU A 152 7.70 -13.69 7.90
C GLU A 152 9.06 -12.96 7.93
N GLU A 153 9.86 -13.15 8.99
CA GLU A 153 11.21 -12.59 9.10
C GLU A 153 12.15 -13.09 8.00
N LYS A 154 12.05 -14.37 7.63
CA LYS A 154 12.80 -14.92 6.49
C LYS A 154 12.33 -14.34 5.15
N LEU A 155 11.03 -14.19 4.95
CA LEU A 155 10.49 -13.60 3.72
C LEU A 155 10.96 -12.13 3.56
N LYS A 156 11.01 -11.40 4.68
CA LYS A 156 11.56 -10.04 4.74
C LYS A 156 13.02 -10.00 4.29
N SER A 157 13.89 -10.87 4.82
CA SER A 157 15.30 -10.91 4.43
C SER A 157 15.51 -11.33 2.97
N ILE A 158 14.72 -12.29 2.48
CA ILE A 158 14.74 -12.73 1.07
C ILE A 158 14.34 -11.58 0.13
N THR A 159 13.31 -10.82 0.49
CA THR A 159 12.82 -9.69 -0.33
C THR A 159 13.83 -8.53 -0.35
N LEU A 160 14.50 -8.29 0.78
CA LEU A 160 15.59 -7.34 0.89
C LEU A 160 16.75 -7.73 -0.04
N ALA A 161 17.21 -8.98 0.06
CA ALA A 161 18.31 -9.50 -0.75
C ALA A 161 18.01 -9.40 -2.25
N TYR A 162 16.80 -9.79 -2.68
CA TYR A 162 16.37 -9.65 -4.07
C TYR A 162 16.37 -8.19 -4.55
N THR A 163 15.92 -7.26 -3.71
CA THR A 163 15.87 -5.83 -4.06
C THR A 163 17.29 -5.24 -4.20
N GLN A 164 18.23 -5.62 -3.33
CA GLN A 164 19.64 -5.24 -3.45
C GLN A 164 20.26 -5.74 -4.76
N LEU A 165 20.04 -7.01 -5.10
CA LEU A 165 20.51 -7.57 -6.36
C LEU A 165 19.82 -6.92 -7.56
N LYS A 166 18.54 -6.58 -7.47
CA LYS A 166 17.82 -5.86 -8.53
C LYS A 166 18.46 -4.51 -8.84
N ASN A 167 18.80 -3.74 -7.80
CA ASN A 167 19.43 -2.44 -7.97
C ASN A 167 20.82 -2.55 -8.61
N THR A 168 21.64 -3.48 -8.14
CA THR A 168 23.00 -3.67 -8.68
C THR A 168 23.04 -4.19 -10.11
N TYR A 169 22.05 -4.98 -10.54
CA TYR A 169 21.92 -5.37 -11.95
C TYR A 169 21.28 -4.28 -12.81
N ARG A 170 20.44 -3.40 -12.22
CA ARG A 170 19.88 -2.23 -12.92
C ARG A 170 20.93 -1.16 -13.20
N GLU A 171 21.87 -0.93 -12.29
CA GLU A 171 22.97 0.04 -12.48
C GLU A 171 24.01 -0.41 -13.52
N LYS A 172 24.02 -1.71 -13.87
CA LYS A 172 24.96 -2.28 -14.86
C LYS A 172 24.45 -2.19 -16.31
N ASN A 173 23.17 -1.88 -16.52
CA ASN A 173 22.55 -1.66 -17.83
C ASN A 173 22.34 -0.17 -18.08
#